data_AF-A0A529KAT6-F1
#
_entry.id   AF-A0A529KAT6-F1
#
_cell.length_a   1.000
_cell.length_b   1.000
_cell.length_c   1.000
_cell.angle_alpha   90.00
_cell.angle_beta   90.00
_cell.angle_gamma   90.00
#
_symmetry.space_group_name_H-M   'P 1'
#
loop_
_entity.id
_entity.type
_entity.pdbx_description
1 polymer ?
#
loop_
_entity_poly.entity_id
_entity_poly.type
_entity_poly.pdbx_seq_one_letter_code
_entity_poly.pdbx_strand_id
1 'polypeptide(L)' 'MARVISVEAERFPIAGTFTISRGSKTEAEVITVTIHEDGQSGRGECVPYK' A
#
# COMPACT_ATOMS: atom_id res chain seq x y z
N MET A 1 11.32 18.38 15.54
CA MET A 1 12.16 17.37 14.83
C MET A 1 11.90 17.51 13.33
N ALA A 2 12.73 16.93 12.45
CA ALA A 2 12.41 16.93 11.02
C ALA A 2 11.24 15.97 10.74
N ARG A 3 10.35 16.34 9.82
CA ARG A 3 9.30 15.45 9.32
C ARG A 3 9.94 14.28 8.57
N VAL A 4 9.56 13.06 8.92
CA VAL A 4 10.06 11.82 8.29
C VAL A 4 8.95 11.22 7.43
N ILE A 5 9.31 10.80 6.22
CA ILE A 5 8.45 10.03 5.33
C ILE A 5 9.06 8.65 5.10
N SER A 6 8.27 7.62 5.36
CA SER A 6 8.62 6.22 5.08
C SER A 6 7.63 5.68 4.05
N VAL A 7 8.15 4.90 3.11
CA VAL A 7 7.38 4.33 2.00
C VAL A 7 7.67 2.85 1.92
N GLU A 8 6.64 2.03 2.03
CA GLU A 8 6.74 0.58 2.00
C GLU A 8 5.90 0.01 0.84
N ALA A 9 6.50 -0.90 0.07
CA ALA A 9 5.77 -1.72 -0.88
C ALA A 9 5.38 -3.04 -0.22
N GLU A 10 4.08 -3.28 -0.06
CA GLU A 10 3.55 -4.44 0.64
C GLU A 10 2.73 -5.30 -0.34
N ARG A 11 2.72 -6.62 -0.10
CA ARG A 11 1.97 -7.58 -0.90
C ARG A 11 1.12 -8.46 0.00
N PHE A 12 -0.17 -8.50 -0.27
CA PHE A 12 -1.13 -9.27 0.49
C PHE A 12 -1.77 -10.34 -0.39
N PRO A 13 -1.82 -11.61 0.04
CA PRO A 13 -2.50 -12.66 -0.72
C PRO A 13 -4.00 -12.37 -0.78
N ILE A 14 -4.58 -12.53 -1.97
CA ILE A 14 -6.03 -12.50 -2.16
C ILE A 14 -6.57 -13.89 -1.80
N ALA A 15 -7.72 -13.94 -1.13
CA ALA A 15 -8.43 -15.20 -0.90
C ALA A 15 -8.89 -15.79 -2.25
N GLY A 16 -8.08 -16.69 -2.80
CA GLY A 16 -8.30 -17.28 -4.13
C GLY A 16 -7.76 -16.41 -5.26
N THR A 17 -8.63 -16.03 -6.19
CA THR A 17 -8.25 -15.24 -7.38
C THR A 17 -9.28 -14.16 -7.63
N PHE A 18 -8.83 -12.91 -7.75
CA PHE A 18 -9.66 -11.76 -8.11
C PHE A 18 -9.58 -11.53 -9.62
N THR A 19 -10.69 -11.69 -10.33
CA THR A 19 -10.75 -11.60 -11.80
C THR A 19 -11.70 -10.51 -12.24
N ILE A 20 -11.24 -9.70 -13.20
CA ILE A 20 -12.06 -8.77 -13.98
C ILE A 20 -11.88 -9.10 -15.46
N SER A 21 -12.63 -8.45 -16.35
CA SER A 21 -12.54 -8.69 -17.81
C SER A 21 -11.13 -8.51 -18.40
N ARG A 22 -10.28 -7.70 -17.75
CA ARG A 22 -8.91 -7.41 -18.17
C ARG A 22 -7.85 -8.37 -17.61
N GLY A 23 -8.22 -9.33 -16.76
CA GLY A 23 -7.29 -10.29 -16.19
C GLY A 23 -7.57 -10.65 -14.74
N SER A 24 -6.69 -11.45 -14.17
CA SER A 24 -6.81 -11.99 -12.81
C SER A 24 -5.58 -11.64 -11.97
N LYS A 25 -5.78 -11.42 -10.67
CA LYS A 25 -4.71 -11.23 -9.67
C LYS A 25 -4.91 -12.18 -8.50
N THR A 26 -3.79 -12.65 -7.94
CA THR A 26 -3.74 -13.45 -6.72
C THR A 26 -3.17 -12.68 -5.53
N GLU A 27 -2.63 -11.48 -5.77
CA GLU A 27 -2.05 -10.61 -4.75
C GLU A 27 -2.54 -9.17 -4.94
N ALA A 28 -2.73 -8.47 -3.82
CA ALA A 28 -2.89 -7.03 -3.78
C ALA A 28 -1.52 -6.40 -3.46
N GLU A 29 -0.98 -5.66 -4.43
CA GLU A 29 0.24 -4.87 -4.27
C GLU A 29 -0.17 -3.44 -3.88
N VAL A 30 0.30 -2.97 -2.72
CA VAL A 30 0.00 -1.64 -2.20
C VAL A 30 1.27 -0.88 -1.86
N ILE A 31 1.17 0.44 -1.91
CA ILE A 31 2.18 1.33 -1.34
C ILE A 31 1.60 1.98 -0.10
N THR A 32 2.23 1.72 1.03
CA THR A 32 1.96 2.41 2.29
C THR A 32 2.91 3.59 2.43
N VAL A 33 2.38 4.73 2.88
CA VAL A 33 3.17 5.88 3.28
C VAL A 33 2.88 6.18 4.74
N THR A 34 3.94 6.27 5.54
CA THR A 34 3.86 6.74 6.92
C THR A 34 4.60 8.07 7.06
N ILE A 35 3.94 9.05 7.67
CA ILE A 35 4.52 10.37 7.96
C ILE A 35 4.59 10.53 9.47
N HIS A 36 5.78 10.81 9.98
CA HIS A 36 6.03 11.10 11.39
C HIS A 36 6.44 12.57 11.58
N GLU A 37 5.73 13.27 12.47
CA GLU A 37 5.98 14.68 12.81
C GLU A 37 5.51 14.95 14.24
N ASP A 38 6.36 15.58 15.05
CA ASP A 38 6.06 15.98 16.44
C ASP A 38 5.40 14.90 17.32
N GLY A 39 5.93 13.67 17.23
CA GLY A 39 5.43 12.51 17.98
C GLY A 39 4.11 11.93 17.47
N GLN A 40 3.52 12.53 16.43
CA GLN A 40 2.32 12.04 15.76
C GLN A 40 2.70 11.25 14.50
N SER A 41 1.80 10.33 14.12
CA SER A 41 2.00 9.46 12.96
C SER A 41 0.71 9.40 12.14
N GLY A 42 0.82 9.69 10.85
CA GLY A 42 -0.25 9.52 9.87
C GLY A 42 0.13 8.44 8.87
N ARG A 43 -0.83 7.58 8.49
CA ARG A 43 -0.64 6.51 7.51
C ARG A 43 -1.65 6.65 6.38
N GLY A 44 -1.19 6.48 5.14
CA GLY A 44 -2.02 6.40 3.94
C GLY A 44 -1.58 5.23 3.06
N GLU A 45 -2.49 4.73 2.24
CA GLU A 45 -2.24 3.60 1.34
C GLU A 45 -2.80 3.91 -0.05
N CYS A 46 -2.11 3.45 -1.09
CA CYS A 46 -2.66 3.42 -2.45
C CYS A 46 -2.39 2.08 -3.14
N VAL A 47 -3.22 1.77 -4.14
CA VAL A 47 -3.07 0.58 -4.99
C VAL A 47 -2.59 1.03 -6.38
N PRO A 48 -1.33 0.78 -6.77
CA PRO A 48 -0.86 1.10 -8.10
C PRO A 48 -1.59 0.27 -9.17
N TYR A 49 -2.04 0.94 -10.22
CA TYR A 49 -2.46 0.28 -11.45
C TYR A 49 -1.24 0.14 -12.38
N LYS A 50 -0.97 -1.08 -12.83
CA LYS A 50 0.08 -1.41 -13.80
C LYS A 50 -0.51 -1.43 -15.21
#